data_AF-A0A9P4VNG0-F1
#
_entry.id   AF-A0A9P4VNG0-F1
#
_cell.length_a   1.000
_cell.length_b   1.000
_cell.length_c   1.000
_cell.angle_alpha   90.00
_cell.angle_beta   90.00
_cell.angle_gamma   90.00
#
_symmetry.space_group_name_H-M   'P 1'
#
loop_
_entity.id
_entity.type
_entity.pdbx_description
1 polymer ?
#
loop_
_entity_poly.entity_id
_entity_poly.type
_entity_poly.pdbx_seq_one_letter_code
_entity_poly.pdbx_strand_id
1 'polypeptide(L)'
;MSSENSSSKVPAIIEGVKGLLVNDKKTPAANDNNDAAAKAGTCSGNEQKILLVDEIDKKEQQAKDLEYQKGKPTEPADNTASQADATGDDAVKDLAVKLEQGETPSVDEAHKVQSEEQNAMGGARPPTGSTSAVAQSAVDKEQNFQKTLHEVEEKLEKDPSSVTNEDAARLHNLERRAHGQTATTKGSEVAEIQSKVAKEQNFEAALHQVEDKLQNDPSTVTKEEATRLASLAQRAHGPTAIAKGSEVAEIQSKITKEQNYQEAAAQMLDHINSAPETITTAEAQHLHRLDARAHGINNIQKDGITAKAQSLAAANERDANTANQSSNQNEKGGAQHVENINQTANTESK
;
A
#
# COMPACT_ATOMS: atom_id res chain seq x y z
N MET A 1 -48.93 -11.47 -18.59
CA MET A 1 -48.59 -10.17 -17.99
C MET A 1 -47.22 -9.79 -18.52
N SER A 2 -47.24 -9.02 -19.61
CA SER A 2 -46.06 -8.49 -20.29
C SER A 2 -45.53 -7.32 -19.48
N SER A 3 -44.22 -7.26 -19.24
CA SER A 3 -43.58 -6.03 -18.77
C SER A 3 -42.40 -5.73 -19.69
N GLU A 4 -42.41 -4.48 -20.14
CA GLU A 4 -41.72 -3.96 -21.30
C GLU A 4 -40.31 -3.49 -20.92
N ASN A 5 -39.37 -3.78 -21.81
CA ASN A 5 -37.97 -3.44 -21.70
C ASN A 5 -37.78 -2.00 -22.21
N SER A 6 -37.59 -1.04 -21.30
CA SER A 6 -37.41 0.38 -21.63
C SER A 6 -35.93 0.68 -21.88
N SER A 7 -35.59 0.72 -23.18
CA SER A 7 -34.32 1.19 -23.72
C SER A 7 -34.18 2.70 -23.52
N SER A 8 -33.30 3.13 -22.60
CA SER A 8 -32.91 4.53 -22.47
C SER A 8 -31.67 4.82 -23.33
N LYS A 9 -31.89 5.74 -24.27
CA LYS A 9 -30.94 6.20 -25.30
C LYS A 9 -30.23 7.43 -24.72
N VAL A 10 -28.96 7.31 -24.36
CA VAL A 10 -28.16 8.47 -23.91
C VAL A 10 -27.47 9.10 -25.14
N PRO A 11 -27.64 10.41 -25.40
CA PRO A 11 -27.00 11.07 -26.52
C PRO A 11 -25.52 11.39 -26.24
N ALA A 12 -24.70 11.20 -27.27
CA ALA A 12 -23.30 11.59 -27.32
C ALA A 12 -23.16 13.12 -27.25
N ILE A 13 -22.31 13.60 -26.32
CA ILE A 13 -21.96 15.01 -26.17
C ILE A 13 -20.47 15.20 -26.51
N ILE A 14 -20.28 15.76 -27.70
CA ILE A 14 -19.44 16.91 -28.07
C ILE A 14 -17.91 16.83 -27.88
N GLU A 15 -17.28 16.95 -29.05
CA GLU A 15 -15.89 17.27 -29.35
C GLU A 15 -15.38 18.57 -28.71
N GLY A 16 -14.08 18.58 -28.40
CA GLY A 16 -13.24 19.69 -28.82
C GLY A 16 -12.76 20.65 -27.74
N VAL A 17 -11.55 20.40 -27.20
CA VAL A 17 -10.56 21.45 -26.92
C VAL A 17 -9.15 20.88 -27.17
N LYS A 18 -8.62 21.12 -28.38
CA LYS A 18 -7.17 21.06 -28.65
C LYS A 18 -6.58 22.41 -28.23
N GLY A 19 -6.05 22.49 -27.02
CA GLY A 19 -5.22 23.60 -26.57
C GLY A 19 -3.74 23.24 -26.70
N LEU A 20 -3.06 23.82 -27.68
CA LEU A 20 -1.61 23.83 -27.78
C LEU A 20 -1.02 24.54 -26.55
N LEU A 21 -0.19 23.85 -25.77
CA LEU A 21 0.78 24.48 -24.88
C LEU A 21 2.17 24.05 -25.33
N VAL A 22 2.76 24.95 -26.13
CA VAL A 22 4.18 24.97 -26.47
C VAL A 22 4.92 25.42 -25.22
N ASN A 23 5.57 24.49 -24.52
CA ASN A 23 6.53 24.84 -23.49
C ASN A 23 7.91 24.95 -24.14
N ASP A 24 8.30 26.20 -24.39
CA ASP A 24 9.65 26.58 -24.80
C ASP A 24 10.69 26.07 -23.78
N LYS A 25 11.54 25.16 -24.24
CA LYS A 25 12.77 24.76 -23.56
C LYS A 25 13.74 25.94 -23.59
N LYS A 26 13.70 26.78 -22.56
CA LYS A 26 14.77 27.73 -22.25
C LYS A 26 15.85 26.98 -21.47
N THR A 27 16.88 26.54 -22.18
CA THR A 27 18.16 26.10 -21.61
C THR A 27 18.83 27.27 -20.86
N PRO A 28 19.16 27.14 -19.57
CA PRO A 28 20.05 28.09 -18.92
C PRO A 28 21.49 27.83 -19.39
N ALA A 29 22.15 28.93 -19.73
CA ALA A 29 23.51 29.00 -20.19
C ALA A 29 24.51 28.33 -19.23
N ALA A 30 25.53 27.74 -19.82
CA ALA A 30 26.74 27.28 -19.16
C ALA A 30 27.33 28.40 -18.29
N ASN A 31 27.47 28.13 -17.00
CA ASN A 31 28.24 28.95 -16.09
C ASN A 31 29.63 28.33 -16.00
N ASP A 32 30.55 28.87 -16.81
CA ASP A 32 31.98 28.62 -16.73
C ASP A 32 32.52 29.25 -15.44
N ASN A 33 32.63 28.46 -14.39
CA ASN A 33 33.42 28.79 -13.20
C ASN A 33 34.03 27.50 -12.63
N ASN A 34 35.06 27.00 -13.32
CA ASN A 34 35.88 25.89 -12.87
C ASN A 34 37.35 26.32 -12.99
N ASP A 35 37.83 27.04 -11.96
CA ASP A 35 39.27 27.19 -11.70
C ASP A 35 39.49 27.84 -10.33
N ALA A 36 39.31 27.07 -9.25
CA ALA A 36 40.00 27.23 -7.97
C ALA A 36 39.41 26.29 -6.91
N ALA A 37 39.98 25.08 -6.76
CA ALA A 37 40.17 24.40 -5.46
C ALA A 37 40.71 22.97 -5.66
N ALA A 38 41.84 22.84 -6.34
CA ALA A 38 42.69 21.67 -6.17
C ALA A 38 43.37 21.76 -4.79
N LYS A 39 42.74 21.20 -3.75
CA LYS A 39 43.32 20.67 -2.48
C LYS A 39 42.23 20.52 -1.42
N ALA A 40 41.45 19.45 -1.50
CA ALA A 40 40.76 18.90 -0.33
C ALA A 40 40.97 17.39 -0.37
N GLY A 41 41.63 16.89 0.66
CA GLY A 41 41.90 15.46 0.84
C GLY A 41 40.60 14.68 0.90
N THR A 42 40.65 13.46 0.37
CA THR A 42 39.64 12.43 0.52
C THR A 42 39.44 12.11 2.00
N CYS A 43 38.55 12.82 2.67
CA CYS A 43 37.95 12.37 3.93
C CYS A 43 36.87 11.34 3.59
N SER A 44 37.10 10.13 4.11
CA SER A 44 36.21 8.98 4.05
C SER A 44 34.78 9.36 4.42
N GLY A 45 33.79 8.96 3.59
CA GLY A 45 32.37 9.25 3.78
C GLY A 45 31.74 8.71 5.07
N ASN A 46 32.50 8.01 5.91
CA ASN A 46 32.05 7.60 7.25
C ASN A 46 32.22 8.71 8.30
N GLU A 47 33.12 9.69 8.11
CA GLU A 47 33.33 10.76 9.10
C GLU A 47 32.27 11.88 9.01
N GLN A 48 31.71 12.15 7.82
CA GLN A 48 30.62 13.12 7.67
C GLN A 48 29.30 12.62 8.26
N LYS A 49 29.08 11.30 8.35
CA LYS A 49 27.89 10.74 9.01
C LYS A 49 27.93 10.90 10.54
N ILE A 50 29.12 10.88 11.15
CA ILE A 50 29.25 11.03 12.60
C ILE A 50 28.95 12.47 13.02
N LEU A 51 29.43 13.47 12.26
CA LEU A 51 29.16 14.88 12.56
C LEU A 51 27.68 15.29 12.41
N LEU A 52 26.92 14.63 11.54
CA LEU A 52 25.48 14.89 11.36
C LEU A 52 24.61 14.29 12.47
N VAL A 53 25.04 13.18 13.10
CA VAL A 53 24.30 12.56 14.21
C VAL A 53 24.42 13.41 15.48
N ASP A 54 25.63 13.92 15.77
CA ASP A 54 25.86 14.80 16.94
C ASP A 54 25.05 16.11 16.86
N GLU A 55 24.82 16.64 15.65
CA GLU A 55 24.03 17.86 15.47
C GLU A 55 22.51 17.63 15.63
N ILE A 56 22.02 16.42 15.34
CA ILE A 56 20.63 16.02 15.55
C ILE A 56 20.36 15.86 17.06
N ASP A 57 21.24 15.14 17.77
CA ASP A 57 21.09 14.94 19.22
C ASP A 57 21.14 16.27 19.99
N LYS A 58 22.01 17.19 19.55
CA LYS A 58 22.11 18.53 20.15
C LYS A 58 20.85 19.37 19.92
N LYS A 59 20.20 19.25 18.76
CA LYS A 59 18.92 19.93 18.48
C LYS A 59 17.75 19.31 19.24
N GLU A 60 17.75 17.99 19.43
CA GLU A 60 16.74 17.32 20.25
C GLU A 60 16.85 17.72 21.73
N GLN A 61 18.08 17.84 22.24
CA GLN A 61 18.31 18.30 23.62
C GLN A 61 17.88 19.76 23.82
N GLN A 62 18.16 20.65 22.84
CA GLN A 62 17.69 22.04 22.87
C GLN A 62 16.15 22.15 22.82
N ALA A 63 15.47 21.26 22.09
CA ALA A 63 14.01 21.23 22.06
C ALA A 63 13.42 20.80 23.41
N LYS A 64 14.01 19.79 24.07
CA LYS A 64 13.61 19.34 25.42
C LYS A 64 13.79 20.43 26.48
N ASP A 65 14.90 21.18 26.41
CA ASP A 65 15.15 22.28 27.35
C ASP A 65 14.17 23.46 27.14
N LEU A 66 13.75 23.74 25.91
CA LEU A 66 12.73 24.75 25.59
C LEU A 66 11.33 24.34 26.04
N GLU A 67 11.01 23.04 25.99
CA GLU A 67 9.74 22.51 26.50
C GLU A 67 9.68 22.56 28.04
N TYR A 68 10.79 22.30 28.71
CA TYR A 68 10.91 22.44 30.17
C TYR A 68 10.67 23.88 30.66
N GLN A 69 11.08 24.89 29.88
CA GLN A 69 10.81 26.29 30.25
C GLN A 69 9.36 26.74 30.01
N LYS A 70 8.62 26.11 29.09
CA LYS A 70 7.19 26.40 28.87
C LYS A 70 6.25 25.67 29.83
N GLY A 71 6.73 24.60 30.44
CA GLY A 71 5.97 23.79 31.40
C GLY A 71 6.11 24.22 32.86
N LYS A 72 6.80 25.33 33.18
CA LYS A 72 6.87 25.79 34.57
C LYS A 72 5.45 26.20 35.00
N PRO A 73 4.78 25.46 35.90
CA PRO A 73 3.46 25.83 36.35
C PRO A 73 3.56 27.22 36.95
N THR A 74 2.79 28.17 36.40
CA THR A 74 2.43 29.38 37.15
C THR A 74 1.90 28.90 38.49
N GLU A 75 2.63 29.20 39.56
CA GLU A 75 2.20 28.91 40.92
C GLU A 75 0.74 29.32 41.06
N PRO A 76 -0.14 28.41 41.49
CA PRO A 76 -1.52 28.77 41.75
C PRO A 76 -1.48 29.91 42.75
N ALA A 77 -2.10 31.04 42.39
CA ALA A 77 -2.31 32.14 43.31
C ALA A 77 -2.89 31.56 44.60
N ASP A 78 -2.20 31.87 45.70
CA ASP A 78 -2.47 31.41 47.05
C ASP A 78 -3.85 31.90 47.50
N ASN A 79 -4.90 31.22 47.02
CA ASN A 79 -6.28 31.49 47.35
C ASN A 79 -6.54 30.79 48.68
N THR A 80 -6.26 31.54 49.74
CA THR A 80 -6.67 31.34 51.13
C THR A 80 -7.81 30.35 51.28
N ALA A 81 -7.44 29.15 51.74
CA ALA A 81 -8.34 28.17 52.30
C ALA A 81 -9.08 28.80 53.49
N SER A 82 -10.34 29.19 53.25
CA SER A 82 -11.29 29.46 54.32
C SER A 82 -11.64 28.12 54.97
N GLN A 83 -11.19 27.92 56.19
CA GLN A 83 -11.60 26.83 57.08
C GLN A 83 -13.12 26.83 57.22
N ALA A 84 -13.79 25.89 56.54
CA ALA A 84 -15.16 25.50 56.84
C ALA A 84 -15.08 24.22 57.69
N ASP A 85 -15.59 24.33 58.91
CA ASP A 85 -15.44 23.33 59.97
C ASP A 85 -16.42 22.17 59.78
N ALA A 86 -15.85 20.97 59.69
CA ALA A 86 -16.35 19.62 59.96
C ALA A 86 -17.87 19.41 60.07
N THR A 87 -18.46 18.73 59.07
CA THR A 87 -19.43 17.61 59.26
C THR A 87 -19.96 16.97 57.96
N GLY A 88 -19.55 17.44 56.77
CA GLY A 88 -19.87 16.80 55.47
C GLY A 88 -18.64 16.38 54.66
N ASP A 89 -17.50 16.22 55.33
CA ASP A 89 -16.17 16.40 54.74
C ASP A 89 -15.57 15.11 54.11
N ASP A 90 -16.00 13.93 54.56
CA ASP A 90 -15.28 12.69 54.23
C ASP A 90 -15.42 12.30 52.75
N ALA A 91 -16.61 12.45 52.15
CA ALA A 91 -16.82 12.11 50.74
C ALA A 91 -16.12 13.07 49.78
N VAL A 92 -16.06 14.36 50.12
CA VAL A 92 -15.35 15.39 49.34
C VAL A 92 -13.84 15.16 49.40
N LYS A 93 -13.31 14.86 50.59
CA LYS A 93 -11.90 14.52 50.79
C LYS A 93 -11.51 13.24 50.05
N ASP A 94 -12.31 12.19 50.17
CA ASP A 94 -12.05 10.92 49.46
C ASP A 94 -12.02 11.14 47.94
N LEU A 95 -12.96 11.94 47.40
CA LEU A 95 -12.99 12.25 45.97
C LEU A 95 -11.78 13.09 45.53
N ALA A 96 -11.37 14.07 46.35
CA ALA A 96 -10.19 14.87 46.08
C ALA A 96 -8.93 13.99 46.02
N VAL A 97 -8.78 13.05 46.95
CA VAL A 97 -7.68 12.08 46.95
C VAL A 97 -7.71 11.19 45.69
N LYS A 98 -8.88 10.69 45.29
CA LYS A 98 -9.04 9.91 44.04
C LYS A 98 -8.63 10.71 42.81
N LEU A 99 -9.08 11.96 42.72
CA LEU A 99 -8.73 12.87 41.62
C LEU A 99 -7.22 13.18 41.58
N GLU A 100 -6.58 13.36 42.74
CA GLU A 100 -5.12 13.52 42.85
C GLU A 100 -4.37 12.25 42.42
N GLN A 101 -4.95 11.08 42.66
CA GLN A 101 -4.43 9.79 42.21
C GLN A 101 -4.70 9.50 40.72
N GLY A 102 -5.47 10.37 40.04
CA GLY A 102 -5.84 10.21 38.64
C GLY A 102 -6.97 9.20 38.42
N GLU A 103 -7.70 8.81 39.46
CA GLU A 103 -8.88 7.96 39.35
C GLU A 103 -10.07 8.79 38.84
N THR A 104 -10.76 8.27 37.82
CA THR A 104 -12.00 8.88 37.32
C THR A 104 -13.13 8.56 38.30
N PRO A 105 -13.76 9.57 38.92
CA PRO A 105 -14.89 9.32 39.80
C PRO A 105 -16.08 8.80 39.00
N SER A 106 -16.92 7.99 39.64
CA SER A 106 -18.19 7.57 39.06
C SER A 106 -19.17 8.75 38.93
N VAL A 107 -20.16 8.59 38.05
CA VAL A 107 -21.25 9.57 37.87
C VAL A 107 -21.99 9.82 39.19
N ASP A 108 -22.27 8.76 39.95
CA ASP A 108 -22.97 8.85 41.24
C ASP A 108 -22.13 9.57 42.30
N GLU A 109 -20.82 9.34 42.35
CA GLU A 109 -19.90 10.05 43.25
C GLU A 109 -19.80 11.55 42.90
N ALA A 110 -19.71 11.88 41.60
CA ALA A 110 -19.69 13.27 41.15
C ALA A 110 -20.98 14.00 41.52
N HIS A 111 -22.15 13.38 41.30
CA HIS A 111 -23.45 13.94 41.71
C HIS A 111 -23.60 14.07 43.22
N LYS A 112 -23.08 13.11 43.98
CA LYS A 112 -23.10 13.16 45.44
C LYS A 112 -22.29 14.35 45.96
N VAL A 113 -21.05 14.51 45.50
CA VAL A 113 -20.19 15.64 45.90
C VAL A 113 -20.75 16.98 45.43
N GLN A 114 -21.38 17.03 44.25
CA GLN A 114 -22.09 18.22 43.80
C GLN A 114 -23.25 18.61 44.73
N SER A 115 -24.07 17.63 45.14
CA SER A 115 -25.19 17.85 46.05
C SER A 115 -24.72 18.30 47.44
N GLU A 116 -23.66 17.69 47.97
CA GLU A 116 -23.05 18.05 49.25
C GLU A 116 -22.47 19.47 49.22
N GLU A 117 -21.69 19.81 48.19
CA GLU A 117 -21.17 21.18 48.02
C GLU A 117 -22.30 22.20 47.89
N GLN A 118 -23.32 21.91 47.08
CA GLN A 118 -24.46 22.81 46.88
C GLN A 118 -25.24 23.02 48.19
N ASN A 119 -25.45 21.96 48.98
CA ASN A 119 -26.10 22.05 50.28
C ASN A 119 -25.26 22.88 51.27
N ALA A 120 -23.94 22.67 51.31
CA ALA A 120 -23.02 23.43 52.15
C ALA A 120 -23.00 24.93 51.81
N MET A 121 -23.20 25.28 50.54
CA MET A 121 -23.28 26.69 50.08
C MET A 121 -24.70 27.26 50.10
N GLY A 122 -25.66 26.61 50.78
CA GLY A 122 -27.03 27.12 50.88
C GLY A 122 -27.78 27.16 49.54
N GLY A 123 -27.48 26.21 48.64
CA GLY A 123 -28.11 26.09 47.32
C GLY A 123 -27.39 26.83 46.19
N ALA A 124 -26.33 27.59 46.48
CA ALA A 124 -25.55 28.28 45.47
C ALA A 124 -24.79 27.29 44.55
N ARG A 125 -24.56 27.70 43.30
CA ARG A 125 -23.78 26.90 42.33
C ARG A 125 -22.32 26.81 42.79
N PRO A 126 -21.69 25.62 42.68
CA PRO A 126 -20.27 25.46 42.98
C PRO A 126 -19.40 26.41 42.15
N PRO A 127 -18.38 27.04 42.75
CA PRO A 127 -17.45 27.90 42.02
C PRO A 127 -16.64 27.09 41.01
N THR A 128 -16.18 27.74 39.94
CA THR A 128 -15.28 27.11 38.96
C THR A 128 -14.00 26.64 39.67
N GLY A 129 -13.66 25.36 39.48
CA GLY A 129 -12.51 24.74 40.15
C GLY A 129 -12.81 24.09 41.50
N SER A 130 -14.07 24.10 41.97
CA SER A 130 -14.47 23.29 43.12
C SER A 130 -14.29 21.79 42.85
N THR A 131 -14.28 20.96 43.90
CA THR A 131 -14.10 19.52 43.75
C THR A 131 -15.23 18.91 42.93
N SER A 132 -16.48 19.36 43.11
CA SER A 132 -17.61 18.90 42.28
C SER A 132 -17.47 19.32 40.82
N ALA A 133 -16.97 20.53 40.54
CA ALA A 133 -16.74 21.00 39.18
C ALA A 133 -15.63 20.18 38.48
N VAL A 134 -14.55 19.86 39.20
CA VAL A 134 -13.46 19.00 38.70
C VAL A 134 -13.95 17.57 38.47
N ALA A 135 -14.70 17.01 39.43
CA ALA A 135 -15.27 15.68 39.33
C ALA A 135 -16.22 15.54 38.14
N GLN A 136 -17.14 16.49 37.97
CA GLN A 136 -18.06 16.51 36.83
C GLN A 136 -17.29 16.62 35.51
N SER A 137 -16.26 17.48 35.46
CA SER A 137 -15.42 17.58 34.27
C SER A 137 -14.69 16.27 33.95
N ALA A 138 -14.22 15.53 34.96
CA ALA A 138 -13.60 14.23 34.77
C ALA A 138 -14.60 13.21 34.20
N VAL A 139 -15.81 13.14 34.78
CA VAL A 139 -16.90 12.27 34.29
C VAL A 139 -17.28 12.61 32.84
N ASP A 140 -17.44 13.89 32.51
CA ASP A 140 -17.82 14.31 31.17
C ASP A 140 -16.74 13.94 30.13
N LYS A 141 -15.45 14.08 30.49
CA LYS A 141 -14.33 13.68 29.63
C LYS A 141 -14.32 12.17 29.40
N GLU A 142 -14.53 11.40 30.45
CA GLU A 142 -14.59 9.93 30.39
C GLU A 142 -15.76 9.47 29.50
N GLN A 143 -16.96 10.01 29.70
CA GLN A 143 -18.12 9.67 28.88
C GLN A 143 -17.91 10.01 27.40
N ASN A 144 -17.30 11.16 27.11
CA ASN A 144 -16.97 11.55 25.74
C ASN A 144 -15.93 10.62 25.09
N PHE A 145 -14.94 10.17 25.88
CA PHE A 145 -13.96 9.18 25.45
C PHE A 145 -14.64 7.85 25.14
N GLN A 146 -15.36 7.25 26.10
CA GLN A 146 -16.05 5.98 25.96
C GLN A 146 -17.04 5.97 24.79
N LYS A 147 -17.80 7.05 24.61
CA LYS A 147 -18.70 7.19 23.47
C LYS A 147 -17.94 7.16 22.13
N THR A 148 -16.86 7.93 22.02
CA THR A 148 -16.07 8.00 20.78
C THR A 148 -15.34 6.69 20.52
N LEU A 149 -14.87 6.02 21.57
CA LEU A 149 -14.27 4.69 21.50
C LEU A 149 -15.24 3.69 20.89
N HIS A 150 -16.45 3.58 21.44
CA HIS A 150 -17.49 2.69 20.91
C HIS A 150 -17.87 3.02 19.46
N GLU A 151 -17.96 4.31 19.10
CA GLU A 151 -18.22 4.72 17.70
C GLU A 151 -17.11 4.24 16.75
N VAL A 152 -15.84 4.28 17.18
CA VAL A 152 -14.70 3.82 16.38
C VAL A 152 -14.62 2.30 16.33
N GLU A 153 -14.90 1.61 17.44
CA GLU A 153 -14.96 0.16 17.49
C GLU A 153 -16.07 -0.40 16.58
N GLU A 154 -17.25 0.21 16.61
CA GLU A 154 -18.37 -0.18 15.73
C GLU A 154 -18.02 0.02 14.25
N LYS A 155 -17.33 1.12 13.90
CA LYS A 155 -16.79 1.33 12.55
C LYS A 155 -15.77 0.25 12.19
N LEU A 156 -14.84 -0.04 13.09
CA LEU A 156 -13.77 -1.02 12.87
C LEU A 156 -14.31 -2.45 12.68
N GLU A 157 -15.37 -2.82 13.38
CA GLU A 157 -16.02 -4.13 13.25
C GLU A 157 -16.78 -4.25 11.92
N LYS A 158 -17.49 -3.19 11.51
CA LYS A 158 -18.29 -3.17 10.28
C LYS A 158 -17.44 -3.05 9.03
N ASP A 159 -16.50 -2.11 9.05
CA ASP A 159 -15.63 -1.78 7.92
C ASP A 159 -14.32 -1.14 8.44
N PRO A 160 -13.25 -1.94 8.57
CA PRO A 160 -11.95 -1.45 9.03
C PRO A 160 -11.40 -0.28 8.22
N SER A 161 -11.71 -0.21 6.92
CA SER A 161 -11.24 0.85 6.02
C SER A 161 -11.94 2.20 6.28
N SER A 162 -13.08 2.19 6.97
CA SER A 162 -13.83 3.41 7.32
C SER A 162 -13.21 4.19 8.48
N VAL A 163 -12.28 3.60 9.23
CA VAL A 163 -11.62 4.25 10.37
C VAL A 163 -10.40 5.04 9.87
N THR A 164 -10.49 6.36 10.01
CA THR A 164 -9.46 7.28 9.50
C THR A 164 -8.36 7.58 10.54
N ASN A 165 -7.26 8.20 10.09
CA ASN A 165 -6.25 8.74 11.01
C ASN A 165 -6.83 9.80 11.95
N GLU A 166 -7.79 10.59 11.45
CA GLU A 166 -8.48 11.63 12.19
C GLU A 166 -9.29 11.03 13.35
N ASP A 167 -9.97 9.91 13.11
CA ASP A 167 -10.70 9.17 14.16
C ASP A 167 -9.73 8.69 15.25
N ALA A 168 -8.61 8.05 14.86
CA ALA A 168 -7.61 7.55 15.79
C ALA A 168 -6.89 8.67 16.59
N ALA A 169 -6.62 9.80 15.94
CA ALA A 169 -6.04 10.98 16.58
C ALA A 169 -7.04 11.66 17.54
N ARG A 170 -8.31 11.72 17.17
CA ARG A 170 -9.39 12.22 18.04
C ARG A 170 -9.52 11.37 19.29
N LEU A 171 -9.54 10.05 19.13
CA LEU A 171 -9.65 9.10 20.24
C LEU A 171 -8.48 9.25 21.22
N HIS A 172 -7.26 9.33 20.70
CA HIS A 172 -6.05 9.58 21.49
C HIS A 172 -6.07 10.91 22.24
N ASN A 173 -6.61 11.97 21.64
CA ASN A 173 -6.77 13.25 22.33
C ASN A 173 -7.81 13.19 23.44
N LEU A 174 -8.86 12.37 23.30
CA LEU A 174 -9.88 12.16 24.32
C LEU A 174 -9.32 11.33 25.48
N GLU A 175 -8.60 10.25 25.19
CA GLU A 175 -7.89 9.42 26.19
C GLU A 175 -6.93 10.29 27.02
N ARG A 176 -6.10 11.12 26.37
CA ARG A 176 -5.19 12.05 27.06
C ARG A 176 -5.91 13.07 27.94
N ARG A 177 -7.14 13.45 27.59
CA ARG A 177 -7.94 14.39 28.40
C ARG A 177 -8.60 13.69 29.58
N ALA A 178 -9.07 12.46 29.38
CA ALA A 178 -9.76 11.67 30.41
C ALA A 178 -8.77 11.12 31.46
N HIS A 179 -7.64 10.57 31.01
CA HIS A 179 -6.70 9.83 31.86
C HIS A 179 -5.32 10.51 32.00
N GLY A 180 -5.12 11.67 31.37
CA GLY A 180 -3.83 12.39 31.39
C GLY A 180 -2.81 11.86 30.38
N GLN A 181 -1.60 12.43 30.39
CA GLN A 181 -0.56 12.14 29.38
C GLN A 181 0.06 10.74 29.48
N THR A 182 -0.03 10.09 30.65
CA THR A 182 0.61 8.81 30.92
C THR A 182 -0.23 7.61 30.46
N ALA A 183 -1.46 7.84 30.01
CA ALA A 183 -2.41 6.79 29.69
C ALA A 183 -2.15 6.07 28.35
N THR A 184 -1.33 6.66 27.48
CA THR A 184 -0.97 6.09 26.16
C THR A 184 0.07 4.97 26.34
N THR A 185 -0.30 3.96 27.12
CA THR A 185 0.51 2.80 27.40
C THR A 185 0.37 1.80 26.27
N LYS A 186 1.47 1.08 25.97
CA LYS A 186 1.42 -0.01 25.00
C LYS A 186 0.40 -1.05 25.48
N GLY A 187 -0.64 -1.28 24.70
CA GLY A 187 -1.73 -2.20 25.04
C GLY A 187 -3.04 -1.51 25.46
N SER A 188 -3.12 -0.18 25.49
CA SER A 188 -4.43 0.48 25.55
C SER A 188 -5.22 0.22 24.28
N GLU A 189 -6.56 0.19 24.39
CA GLU A 189 -7.46 -0.02 23.25
C GLU A 189 -7.22 1.03 22.15
N VAL A 190 -6.91 2.28 22.54
CA VAL A 190 -6.54 3.35 21.62
C VAL A 190 -5.25 3.03 20.86
N ALA A 191 -4.23 2.51 21.56
CA ALA A 191 -2.98 2.10 20.92
C ALA A 191 -3.20 0.93 19.95
N GLU A 192 -4.11 0.01 20.26
CA GLU A 192 -4.49 -1.08 19.36
C GLU A 192 -5.22 -0.57 18.11
N ILE A 193 -6.19 0.35 18.28
CA ILE A 193 -6.90 1.00 17.17
C ILE A 193 -5.92 1.74 16.27
N GLN A 194 -5.03 2.56 16.84
CA GLN A 194 -3.98 3.25 16.07
C GLN A 194 -3.09 2.27 15.30
N SER A 195 -2.71 1.16 15.94
CA SER A 195 -1.91 0.12 15.30
C SER A 195 -2.64 -0.52 14.12
N LYS A 196 -3.94 -0.80 14.25
CA LYS A 196 -4.77 -1.34 13.17
C LYS A 196 -4.91 -0.36 12.01
N VAL A 197 -5.24 0.91 12.29
CA VAL A 197 -5.35 1.98 11.28
C VAL A 197 -4.03 2.16 10.52
N ALA A 198 -2.89 2.15 11.23
CA ALA A 198 -1.58 2.25 10.60
C ALA A 198 -1.26 1.04 9.71
N LYS A 199 -1.66 -0.19 10.11
CA LYS A 199 -1.47 -1.39 9.28
C LYS A 199 -2.33 -1.33 8.02
N GLU A 200 -3.57 -0.88 8.14
CA GLU A 200 -4.50 -0.72 7.03
C GLU A 200 -3.96 0.26 5.99
N GLN A 201 -3.55 1.46 6.41
CA GLN A 201 -3.01 2.47 5.49
C GLN A 201 -1.72 2.03 4.80
N ASN A 202 -0.85 1.32 5.52
CA ASN A 202 0.34 0.75 4.90
C ASN A 202 0.00 -0.32 3.86
N PHE A 203 -1.08 -1.07 4.07
CA PHE A 203 -1.60 -2.03 3.10
C PHE A 203 -2.21 -1.32 1.89
N GLU A 204 -3.14 -0.38 2.08
CA GLU A 204 -3.78 0.39 1.01
C GLU A 204 -2.75 1.15 0.15
N ALA A 205 -1.77 1.80 0.78
CA ALA A 205 -0.71 2.50 0.06
C ALA A 205 0.15 1.55 -0.79
N ALA A 206 0.44 0.34 -0.28
CA ALA A 206 1.17 -0.66 -1.04
C ALA A 206 0.31 -1.27 -2.15
N LEU A 207 -0.99 -1.46 -1.90
CA LEU A 207 -1.96 -1.95 -2.87
C LEU A 207 -2.03 -1.00 -4.07
N HIS A 208 -2.28 0.29 -3.82
CA HIS A 208 -2.31 1.32 -4.86
C HIS A 208 -1.01 1.42 -5.65
N GLN A 209 0.15 1.33 -4.99
CA GLN A 209 1.44 1.34 -5.70
C GLN A 209 1.59 0.15 -6.65
N VAL A 210 1.15 -1.05 -6.24
CA VAL A 210 1.21 -2.24 -7.08
C VAL A 210 0.18 -2.17 -8.21
N GLU A 211 -1.03 -1.68 -7.93
CA GLU A 211 -2.07 -1.49 -8.94
C GLU A 211 -1.66 -0.48 -10.03
N ASP A 212 -1.13 0.68 -9.62
CA ASP A 212 -0.64 1.70 -10.56
C ASP A 212 0.45 1.13 -11.47
N LYS A 213 1.37 0.33 -10.91
CA LYS A 213 2.39 -0.35 -11.73
C LYS A 213 1.78 -1.38 -12.66
N LEU A 214 0.86 -2.21 -12.18
CA LEU A 214 0.16 -3.19 -13.03
C LEU A 214 -0.61 -2.52 -14.18
N GLN A 215 -1.14 -1.33 -13.97
CA GLN A 215 -1.88 -0.61 -15.00
C GLN A 215 -0.97 0.10 -16.01
N ASN A 216 0.14 0.69 -15.54
CA ASN A 216 1.01 1.51 -16.38
C ASN A 216 2.15 0.71 -17.03
N ASP A 217 2.79 -0.18 -16.27
CA ASP A 217 3.89 -1.02 -16.74
C ASP A 217 3.96 -2.31 -15.90
N PRO A 218 3.18 -3.36 -16.28
CA PRO A 218 3.18 -4.65 -15.60
C PRO A 218 4.57 -5.26 -15.42
N SER A 219 5.54 -4.89 -16.26
CA SER A 219 6.87 -5.44 -16.23
C SER A 219 7.76 -4.96 -15.09
N THR A 220 7.36 -3.85 -14.45
CA THR A 220 8.09 -3.29 -13.31
C THR A 220 7.71 -3.93 -11.98
N VAL A 221 6.67 -4.77 -11.95
CA VAL A 221 6.15 -5.36 -10.72
C VAL A 221 6.94 -6.62 -10.34
N THR A 222 7.54 -6.62 -9.16
CA THR A 222 8.41 -7.73 -8.74
C THR A 222 7.70 -8.75 -7.84
N LYS A 223 8.31 -9.93 -7.67
CA LYS A 223 7.77 -11.00 -6.82
C LYS A 223 7.85 -10.62 -5.34
N GLU A 224 8.87 -9.84 -5.00
CA GLU A 224 9.09 -9.28 -3.67
C GLU A 224 7.95 -8.33 -3.30
N GLU A 225 7.49 -7.51 -4.25
CA GLU A 225 6.34 -6.62 -4.05
C GLU A 225 5.05 -7.40 -3.82
N ALA A 226 4.81 -8.46 -4.59
CA ALA A 226 3.66 -9.36 -4.40
C ALA A 226 3.67 -10.05 -3.03
N THR A 227 4.86 -10.44 -2.56
CA THR A 227 5.07 -11.09 -1.25
C THR A 227 4.89 -10.08 -0.12
N ARG A 228 5.42 -8.87 -0.29
CA ARG A 228 5.25 -7.76 0.65
C ARG A 228 3.78 -7.39 0.80
N LEU A 229 3.04 -7.31 -0.31
CA LEU A 229 1.61 -7.03 -0.30
C LEU A 229 0.84 -8.10 0.47
N ALA A 230 1.13 -9.39 0.27
CA ALA A 230 0.55 -10.47 1.07
C ALA A 230 0.85 -10.32 2.57
N SER A 231 2.10 -10.02 2.93
CA SER A 231 2.49 -9.83 4.33
C SER A 231 1.78 -8.63 4.97
N LEU A 232 1.54 -7.56 4.21
CA LEU A 232 0.77 -6.41 4.68
C LEU A 232 -0.72 -6.77 4.86
N ALA A 233 -1.32 -7.42 3.86
CA ALA A 233 -2.69 -7.89 3.92
C ALA A 233 -2.95 -8.83 5.11
N GLN A 234 -2.03 -9.77 5.35
CA GLN A 234 -2.12 -10.68 6.49
C GLN A 234 -2.01 -9.96 7.84
N ARG A 235 -1.24 -8.87 7.91
CA ARG A 235 -1.12 -8.06 9.13
C ARG A 235 -2.33 -7.16 9.36
N ALA A 236 -2.94 -6.65 8.29
CA ALA A 236 -4.12 -5.79 8.34
C ALA A 236 -5.40 -6.57 8.62
N HIS A 237 -5.68 -7.61 7.82
CA HIS A 237 -6.95 -8.35 7.86
C HIS A 237 -6.84 -9.82 8.31
N GLY A 238 -5.64 -10.28 8.68
CA GLY A 238 -5.42 -11.66 9.08
C GLY A 238 -5.24 -12.64 7.91
N PRO A 239 -5.16 -13.95 8.18
CA PRO A 239 -4.79 -14.97 7.18
C PRO A 239 -5.84 -15.14 6.05
N THR A 240 -7.08 -14.71 6.27
CA THR A 240 -8.14 -14.73 5.26
C THR A 240 -7.94 -13.71 4.15
N ALA A 241 -7.08 -12.70 4.35
CA ALA A 241 -6.78 -11.66 3.36
C ALA A 241 -6.15 -12.22 2.07
N ILE A 242 -5.52 -13.40 2.15
CA ILE A 242 -4.83 -14.06 1.02
C ILE A 242 -5.66 -15.26 0.50
N ALA A 243 -6.94 -15.34 0.87
CA ALA A 243 -7.82 -16.40 0.39
C ALA A 243 -8.02 -16.29 -1.14
N LYS A 244 -8.28 -17.43 -1.78
CA LYS A 244 -8.57 -17.47 -3.22
C LYS A 244 -9.78 -16.57 -3.53
N GLY A 245 -9.61 -15.64 -4.46
CA GLY A 245 -10.63 -14.65 -4.83
C GLY A 245 -10.53 -13.33 -4.07
N SER A 246 -9.58 -13.20 -3.13
CA SER A 246 -9.22 -11.87 -2.62
C SER A 246 -8.45 -11.08 -3.67
N GLU A 247 -8.54 -9.76 -3.59
CA GLU A 247 -7.82 -8.85 -4.47
C GLU A 247 -6.30 -9.10 -4.46
N VAL A 248 -5.73 -9.36 -3.29
CA VAL A 248 -4.31 -9.69 -3.13
C VAL A 248 -3.96 -10.99 -3.85
N ALA A 249 -4.81 -12.01 -3.76
CA ALA A 249 -4.60 -13.26 -4.48
C ALA A 249 -4.70 -13.07 -6.01
N GLU A 250 -5.59 -12.19 -6.48
CA GLU A 250 -5.69 -11.83 -7.90
C GLU A 250 -4.45 -11.07 -8.40
N ILE A 251 -3.99 -10.08 -7.65
CA ILE A 251 -2.76 -9.33 -7.93
C ILE A 251 -1.56 -10.28 -8.00
N GLN A 252 -1.41 -11.17 -7.01
CA GLN A 252 -0.35 -12.19 -7.02
C GLN A 252 -0.42 -13.11 -8.24
N SER A 253 -1.64 -13.51 -8.63
CA SER A 253 -1.85 -14.33 -9.82
C SER A 253 -1.42 -13.59 -11.09
N LYS A 254 -1.77 -12.31 -11.23
CA LYS A 254 -1.36 -11.47 -12.37
C LYS A 254 0.16 -11.33 -12.43
N ILE A 255 0.81 -10.98 -11.32
CA ILE A 255 2.27 -10.84 -11.23
C ILE A 255 2.97 -12.14 -11.61
N THR A 256 2.49 -13.28 -11.12
CA THR A 256 3.08 -14.59 -11.44
C THR A 256 2.93 -14.93 -12.93
N LYS A 257 1.79 -14.61 -13.54
CA LYS A 257 1.58 -14.84 -14.99
C LYS A 257 2.51 -13.97 -15.82
N GLU A 258 2.67 -12.71 -15.43
CA GLU A 258 3.52 -11.73 -16.09
C GLU A 258 5.00 -12.14 -16.02
N GLN A 259 5.48 -12.55 -14.85
CA GLN A 259 6.85 -13.03 -14.65
C GLN A 259 7.14 -14.29 -15.48
N ASN A 260 6.24 -15.28 -15.45
CA ASN A 260 6.40 -16.49 -16.26
C ASN A 260 6.49 -16.15 -17.76
N TYR A 261 5.69 -15.18 -18.22
CA TYR A 261 5.76 -14.71 -19.61
C TYR A 261 7.09 -14.03 -19.90
N GLN A 262 7.55 -13.12 -19.05
CA GLN A 262 8.81 -12.39 -19.26
C GLN A 262 10.03 -13.28 -19.26
N GLU A 263 10.13 -14.23 -18.34
CA GLU A 263 11.22 -15.21 -18.31
C GLU A 263 11.25 -16.02 -19.60
N ALA A 264 10.10 -16.53 -20.05
CA ALA A 264 9.98 -17.26 -21.30
C ALA A 264 10.27 -16.38 -22.53
N ALA A 265 9.83 -15.13 -22.53
CA ALA A 265 10.06 -14.18 -23.61
C ALA A 265 11.54 -13.81 -23.70
N ALA A 266 12.24 -13.63 -22.58
CA ALA A 266 13.67 -13.38 -22.53
C ALA A 266 14.48 -14.57 -23.08
N GLN A 267 14.14 -15.79 -22.67
CA GLN A 267 14.75 -17.02 -23.21
C GLN A 267 14.49 -17.17 -24.71
N MET A 268 13.26 -16.89 -25.16
CA MET A 268 12.90 -16.94 -26.57
C MET A 268 13.64 -15.89 -27.38
N LEU A 269 13.82 -14.68 -26.86
CA LEU A 269 14.55 -13.61 -27.53
C LEU A 269 16.02 -14.00 -27.74
N ASP A 270 16.66 -14.61 -26.74
CA ASP A 270 18.02 -15.13 -26.85
C ASP A 270 18.11 -16.25 -27.90
N HIS A 271 17.15 -17.18 -27.90
CA HIS A 271 17.07 -18.27 -28.88
C HIS A 271 16.86 -17.74 -30.32
N ILE A 272 15.99 -16.74 -30.50
CA ILE A 272 15.76 -16.04 -31.79
C ILE A 272 17.04 -15.41 -32.33
N ASN A 273 17.87 -14.82 -31.46
CA ASN A 273 19.07 -14.13 -31.90
C ASN A 273 20.25 -15.10 -32.13
N SER A 274 20.29 -16.20 -31.37
CA SER A 274 21.41 -17.15 -31.40
C SER A 274 21.23 -18.25 -32.44
N ALA A 275 20.01 -18.77 -32.63
CA ALA A 275 19.69 -19.87 -33.54
C ALA A 275 18.23 -19.79 -34.03
N PRO A 276 17.88 -18.82 -34.89
CA PRO A 276 16.50 -18.64 -35.35
C PRO A 276 15.94 -19.87 -36.11
N GLU A 277 16.79 -20.65 -36.76
CA GLU A 277 16.45 -21.85 -37.52
C GLU A 277 16.09 -23.06 -36.64
N THR A 278 16.43 -23.03 -35.34
CA THR A 278 16.13 -24.13 -34.41
C THR A 278 14.82 -23.93 -33.64
N ILE A 279 14.15 -22.79 -33.80
CA ILE A 279 12.89 -22.50 -33.13
C ILE A 279 11.81 -23.47 -33.61
N THR A 280 11.15 -24.11 -32.65
CA THR A 280 10.09 -25.09 -32.89
C THR A 280 8.69 -24.51 -32.71
N THR A 281 7.70 -25.12 -33.37
CA THR A 281 6.27 -24.77 -33.21
C THR A 281 5.79 -24.96 -31.77
N ALA A 282 6.34 -25.93 -31.04
CA ALA A 282 6.00 -26.19 -29.64
C ALA A 282 6.43 -25.04 -28.72
N GLU A 283 7.66 -24.53 -28.90
CA GLU A 283 8.18 -23.39 -28.14
C GLU A 283 7.39 -22.11 -28.42
N ALA A 284 7.11 -21.82 -29.70
CA ALA A 284 6.29 -20.67 -30.09
C ALA A 284 4.86 -20.74 -29.52
N GLN A 285 4.25 -21.93 -29.49
CA GLN A 285 2.94 -22.15 -28.87
C GLN A 285 2.99 -22.01 -27.34
N HIS A 286 4.07 -22.46 -26.69
CA HIS A 286 4.23 -22.30 -25.25
C HIS A 286 4.26 -20.82 -24.87
N LEU A 287 5.10 -20.02 -25.55
CA LEU A 287 5.18 -18.59 -25.33
C LEU A 287 3.83 -17.90 -25.58
N HIS A 288 3.13 -18.28 -26.66
CA HIS A 288 1.79 -17.75 -26.94
C HIS A 288 0.76 -18.05 -25.85
N ARG A 289 0.79 -19.24 -25.23
CA ARG A 289 -0.10 -19.55 -24.10
C ARG A 289 0.22 -18.72 -22.86
N LEU A 290 1.49 -18.41 -22.62
CA LEU A 290 1.90 -17.55 -21.51
C LEU A 290 1.46 -16.10 -21.76
N ASP A 291 1.69 -15.59 -22.96
CA ASP A 291 1.25 -14.27 -23.42
C ASP A 291 -0.28 -14.10 -23.28
N ALA A 292 -1.03 -15.08 -23.80
CA ALA A 292 -2.49 -15.10 -23.69
C ALA A 292 -2.99 -15.17 -22.23
N ARG A 293 -2.22 -15.78 -21.31
CA ARG A 293 -2.56 -15.84 -19.88
C ARG A 293 -2.23 -14.54 -19.15
N ALA A 294 -1.12 -13.90 -19.50
CA ALA A 294 -0.67 -12.64 -18.91
C ALA A 294 -1.52 -11.46 -19.38
N HIS A 295 -1.66 -11.30 -20.70
CA HIS A 295 -2.30 -10.14 -21.32
C HIS A 295 -3.73 -10.38 -21.81
N GLY A 296 -4.13 -11.65 -21.95
CA GLY A 296 -5.38 -12.02 -22.59
C GLY A 296 -5.23 -12.24 -24.10
N ILE A 297 -6.08 -13.10 -24.66
CA ILE A 297 -6.02 -13.51 -26.09
C ILE A 297 -6.16 -12.31 -27.04
N ASN A 298 -6.90 -11.27 -26.65
CA ASN A 298 -7.17 -10.10 -27.49
C ASN A 298 -6.07 -9.04 -27.47
N ASN A 299 -5.10 -9.14 -26.55
CA ASN A 299 -4.07 -8.12 -26.34
C ASN A 299 -2.67 -8.58 -26.79
N ILE A 300 -2.57 -9.69 -27.52
CA ILE A 300 -1.29 -10.16 -28.04
C ILE A 300 -0.80 -9.17 -29.10
N GLN A 301 0.40 -8.63 -28.90
CA GLN A 301 1.02 -7.68 -29.82
C GLN A 301 1.37 -8.39 -31.14
N LYS A 302 0.89 -7.83 -32.26
CA LYS A 302 1.09 -8.40 -33.61
C LYS A 302 2.56 -8.45 -34.05
N ASP A 303 3.39 -7.57 -33.50
CA ASP A 303 4.81 -7.46 -33.81
C ASP A 303 5.71 -7.85 -32.61
N GLY A 304 5.12 -8.48 -31.58
CA GLY A 304 5.82 -8.89 -30.37
C GLY A 304 6.70 -10.14 -30.57
N ILE A 305 7.49 -10.47 -29.54
CA ILE A 305 8.36 -11.66 -29.52
C ILE A 305 7.56 -12.94 -29.82
N THR A 306 6.34 -13.06 -29.28
CA THR A 306 5.43 -14.17 -29.56
C THR A 306 5.12 -14.32 -31.05
N ALA A 307 4.78 -13.23 -31.74
CA ALA A 307 4.48 -13.25 -33.17
C ALA A 307 5.72 -13.57 -34.01
N LYS A 308 6.88 -13.02 -33.63
CA LYS A 308 8.16 -13.33 -34.27
C LYS A 308 8.53 -14.81 -34.12
N ALA A 309 8.38 -15.38 -32.92
CA ALA A 309 8.62 -16.79 -32.66
C ALA A 309 7.69 -17.70 -33.48
N GLN A 310 6.40 -17.37 -33.56
CA GLN A 310 5.43 -18.10 -34.38
C GLN A 310 5.78 -18.03 -35.88
N SER A 311 6.19 -16.86 -36.37
CA SER A 311 6.59 -16.69 -37.76
C SER A 311 7.85 -17.50 -38.11
N LEU A 312 8.85 -17.50 -37.24
CA LEU A 312 10.09 -18.26 -37.44
C LEU A 312 9.82 -19.77 -37.37
N ALA A 313 9.06 -20.23 -36.38
CA ALA A 313 8.67 -21.64 -36.30
C ALA A 313 7.94 -22.12 -37.58
N ALA A 314 6.99 -21.32 -38.08
CA ALA A 314 6.27 -21.65 -39.31
C ALA A 314 7.16 -21.63 -40.56
N ALA A 315 8.18 -20.76 -40.61
CA ALA A 315 9.17 -20.74 -41.69
C ALA A 315 10.06 -21.99 -41.65
N ASN A 316 10.61 -22.31 -40.46
CA ASN A 316 11.45 -23.50 -40.26
C ASN A 316 10.70 -24.79 -40.62
N GLU A 317 9.41 -24.89 -40.27
CA GLU A 317 8.56 -26.03 -40.62
C GLU A 317 8.35 -26.16 -42.14
N ARG A 318 8.21 -25.05 -42.87
CA ARG A 318 8.12 -25.04 -44.35
C ARG A 318 9.43 -25.47 -45.00
N ASP A 319 10.55 -24.98 -44.49
CA ASP A 319 11.87 -25.33 -45.03
C ASP A 319 12.17 -26.81 -44.80
N ALA A 320 11.86 -27.35 -43.61
CA ALA A 320 11.98 -28.78 -43.31
C ALA A 320 11.08 -29.65 -44.21
N ASN A 321 9.84 -29.22 -44.44
CA ASN A 321 8.91 -29.92 -45.34
C ASN A 321 9.40 -29.89 -46.79
N THR A 322 9.98 -28.79 -47.25
CA THR A 322 10.53 -28.64 -48.61
C THR A 322 11.77 -29.50 -48.80
N ALA A 323 12.63 -29.59 -47.78
CA ALA A 323 13.80 -30.47 -47.79
C ALA A 323 13.37 -31.96 -47.88
N ASN A 324 12.33 -32.36 -47.13
CA ASN A 324 11.78 -33.71 -47.17
C ASN A 324 11.05 -34.05 -48.47
N GLN A 325 10.47 -33.07 -49.16
CA GLN A 325 9.89 -33.28 -50.49
C GLN A 325 10.99 -33.47 -51.55
N SER A 326 12.09 -32.74 -51.43
CA SER A 326 13.23 -32.80 -52.36
C SER A 326 13.97 -34.14 -52.29
N SER A 327 14.13 -34.72 -51.09
CA SER A 327 14.76 -36.05 -50.93
C SER A 327 13.92 -37.18 -51.55
N ASN A 328 12.59 -37.12 -51.40
CA ASN A 328 11.68 -38.13 -51.95
C ASN A 328 11.59 -38.13 -53.50
N GLN A 329 11.81 -37.00 -54.17
CA GLN A 329 11.79 -36.96 -55.64
C GLN A 329 13.04 -37.61 -56.26
N ASN A 330 14.18 -37.56 -55.58
CA ASN A 330 15.43 -38.14 -56.11
C ASN A 330 15.46 -39.67 -56.04
N GLU A 331 14.80 -40.29 -55.06
CA GLU A 331 14.73 -41.76 -54.96
C GLU A 331 13.79 -42.38 -56.01
N LYS A 332 12.69 -41.70 -56.36
CA LYS A 332 11.76 -42.20 -57.40
C LYS A 332 12.29 -42.02 -58.83
N GLY A 333 13.12 -41.01 -59.09
CA GLY A 333 13.75 -40.80 -60.40
C GLY A 333 14.85 -41.81 -60.75
N GLY A 334 15.54 -42.36 -59.75
CA GLY A 334 16.62 -43.34 -59.95
C GLY A 334 16.15 -44.75 -60.34
N ALA A 335 14.97 -45.16 -59.88
CA ALA A 335 14.45 -46.50 -60.16
C ALA A 335 13.86 -46.65 -61.58
N GLN A 336 13.31 -45.58 -62.17
CA GLN A 336 12.70 -45.64 -63.50
C GLN A 336 13.70 -45.54 -64.66
N HIS A 337 14.96 -45.17 -64.40
CA HIS A 337 15.98 -45.10 -65.46
C HIS A 337 16.76 -46.41 -65.68
N VAL A 338 16.69 -47.38 -64.76
CA VAL A 338 17.40 -48.67 -64.90
C VAL A 338 16.56 -49.71 -65.66
N GLU A 339 15.23 -49.60 -65.66
CA GLU A 339 14.37 -50.58 -66.32
C GLU A 339 14.23 -50.39 -67.85
N ASN A 340 14.76 -49.30 -68.41
CA ASN A 340 14.69 -49.01 -69.84
C ASN A 340 15.98 -49.36 -70.63
N ILE A 341 16.99 -49.95 -69.97
CA ILE A 341 18.23 -50.38 -70.65
C ILE A 341 18.17 -51.87 -71.07
N ASN A 342 17.26 -52.68 -70.50
CA ASN A 342 17.16 -54.11 -70.82
C ASN A 342 16.14 -54.47 -71.92
N GLN A 343 15.49 -53.51 -72.58
CA GLN A 343 14.53 -53.80 -73.67
C GLN A 343 15.12 -53.70 -75.09
N THR A 344 16.36 -53.22 -75.25
CA THR A 344 16.94 -52.97 -76.59
C THR A 344 17.83 -54.09 -77.13
N ALA A 345 17.98 -55.22 -76.42
CA ALA A 345 18.93 -56.28 -76.81
C ALA A 345 18.33 -57.48 -77.58
N ASN A 346 17.05 -57.44 -78.02
CA ASN A 346 16.36 -58.64 -78.54
C ASN A 346 15.80 -58.51 -79.97
N THR A 347 16.50 -57.80 -80.88
CA THR A 347 16.07 -57.68 -82.29
C THR A 347 17.22 -57.76 -83.28
N GLU A 348 18.05 -58.80 -83.25
CA GLU A 348 18.95 -59.10 -84.38
C GLU A 348 19.40 -60.57 -84.37
N SER A 349 18.55 -61.46 -84.88
CA SER A 349 18.99 -62.75 -85.46
C SER A 349 17.88 -63.29 -86.37
N LYS A 350 18.03 -63.07 -87.68
CA LYS A 350 17.37 -63.84 -88.74
C LYS A 350 18.38 -64.12 -89.84
#